data_AF-T1PCD4-F1
#
_entry.id   AF-T1PCD4-F1
#
_cell.length_a   1.000
_cell.length_b   1.000
_cell.length_c   1.000
_cell.angle_alpha   90.00
_cell.angle_beta   90.00
_cell.angle_gamma   90.00
#
_symmetry.space_group_name_H-M   'P 1'
#
loop_
_entity.id
_entity.type
_entity.pdbx_description
1 polymer ?
#
loop_
_entity_poly.entity_id
_entity_poly.type
_entity_poly.pdbx_seq_one_letter_code
_entity_poly.pdbx_strand_id
1 'polypeptide(L)'
;MVATLMNIDYDGFASLTDAFVQTEAVRTLLVVCLDNKLSSVRAQALRALATICCAPEPIFQLGHCGGIEVIRDILQIEGGDANKKPKENEVKRSDLERREAVSLLTQITAAWHGPEHRVDGLKDCVETVVEGLTRLLVFTECPQTLLLCAAALNNLSRMEITSHYSIMSHETIYKLVETMERRDEGITVFLYEQIVAMLYNMSLNKKCHSHLANANIVNFITYAYQTEFYKIYSTRGESEAQQRCIKTILHTLTRLAQDSVLGMELLTQQNHLPSAFFFSLTPNSTSSTATDTQRSPEFYEQQQMLPLDISTSRDISFLARQLSEHQQQRHHHQYPGFKENNELNMEPKEYGGNTLKMQLQRQESYV
;
A
#
# COMPACT_ATOMS: atom_id res chain seq x y z
N MET A 1 -11.78 17.26 -29.26
CA MET A 1 -12.22 16.13 -30.11
C MET A 1 -12.83 15.00 -29.28
N VAL A 2 -12.18 14.46 -28.25
CA VAL A 2 -12.77 13.38 -27.40
C VAL A 2 -13.94 13.88 -26.52
N ALA A 3 -13.88 15.10 -25.99
CA ALA A 3 -15.03 15.71 -25.31
C ALA A 3 -16.25 15.90 -26.24
N THR A 4 -16.02 15.93 -27.55
CA THR A 4 -17.08 16.02 -28.57
C THR A 4 -17.72 14.65 -28.84
N LEU A 5 -17.01 13.54 -28.60
CA LEU A 5 -17.54 12.17 -28.71
C LEU A 5 -18.24 11.72 -27.42
N MET A 6 -17.89 12.28 -26.25
CA MET A 6 -18.58 12.00 -24.99
C MET A 6 -19.95 12.68 -24.86
N ASN A 7 -20.30 13.59 -25.77
CA ASN A 7 -21.55 14.38 -25.77
C ASN A 7 -22.52 13.99 -26.90
N ILE A 8 -22.32 12.84 -27.55
CA ILE A 8 -23.25 12.33 -28.57
C ILE A 8 -24.17 11.32 -27.88
N ASP A 9 -25.48 11.49 -28.03
CA ASP A 9 -26.58 10.62 -27.56
C ASP A 9 -26.57 9.22 -28.20
N TYR A 10 -25.45 8.52 -28.11
CA TYR A 10 -25.38 7.06 -28.21
C TYR A 10 -25.28 6.51 -26.78
N ASP A 11 -25.50 5.21 -26.58
CA ASP A 11 -25.50 4.49 -25.29
C ASP A 11 -24.15 4.51 -24.51
N GLY A 12 -23.46 5.65 -24.47
CA GLY A 12 -22.13 5.85 -23.92
C GLY A 12 -21.01 5.50 -24.91
N PHE A 13 -19.77 5.81 -24.51
CA PHE A 13 -18.53 5.47 -25.24
C PHE A 13 -18.41 3.96 -25.54
N ALA A 14 -19.07 3.11 -24.74
CA ALA A 14 -19.14 1.66 -24.93
C ALA A 14 -19.75 1.26 -26.28
N SER A 15 -20.68 2.05 -26.82
CA SER A 15 -21.30 1.81 -28.13
C SER A 15 -20.32 1.90 -29.32
N LEU A 16 -19.14 2.51 -29.11
CA LEU A 16 -18.09 2.63 -30.13
C LEU A 16 -17.04 1.52 -30.04
N THR A 17 -17.10 0.67 -29.00
CA THR A 17 -16.11 -0.40 -28.77
C THR A 17 -15.99 -1.32 -29.98
N ASP A 18 -17.13 -1.78 -30.51
CA ASP A 18 -17.16 -2.65 -31.69
C ASP A 18 -16.52 -1.98 -32.91
N ALA A 19 -16.79 -0.70 -33.13
CA ALA A 19 -16.21 0.06 -34.23
C ALA A 19 -14.69 0.20 -34.07
N PHE A 20 -14.18 0.44 -32.86
CA PHE A 20 -12.73 0.51 -32.60
C PHE A 20 -12.04 -0.83 -32.83
N VAL A 21 -12.65 -1.93 -32.36
CA VAL A 21 -12.10 -3.28 -32.56
C VAL A 21 -12.08 -3.64 -34.05
N GLN A 22 -13.21 -3.46 -34.76
CA GLN A 22 -13.33 -3.77 -36.19
C GLN A 22 -12.39 -2.94 -37.07
N THR A 23 -12.10 -1.70 -36.67
CA THR A 23 -11.18 -0.81 -37.40
C THR A 23 -9.72 -0.98 -36.99
N GLU A 24 -9.40 -1.95 -36.12
CA GLU A 24 -8.04 -2.18 -35.63
C GLU A 24 -7.42 -0.89 -35.04
N ALA A 25 -8.25 -0.11 -34.34
CA ALA A 25 -7.86 1.20 -33.82
C ALA A 25 -6.71 1.09 -32.82
N VAL A 26 -6.73 0.06 -31.96
CA VAL A 26 -5.66 -0.21 -30.98
C VAL A 26 -4.33 -0.45 -31.68
N ARG A 27 -4.32 -1.36 -32.66
CA ARG A 27 -3.11 -1.67 -33.44
C ARG A 27 -2.59 -0.44 -34.18
N THR A 28 -3.49 0.34 -34.79
CA THR A 28 -3.11 1.56 -35.53
C THR A 28 -2.48 2.60 -34.59
N LEU A 29 -3.05 2.80 -33.40
CA LEU A 29 -2.49 3.71 -32.41
C LEU A 29 -1.15 3.23 -31.84
N LEU A 30 -0.97 1.92 -31.65
CA LEU A 30 0.33 1.35 -31.26
C LEU A 30 1.42 1.63 -32.29
N VAL A 31 1.11 1.52 -33.59
CA VAL A 31 2.05 1.91 -34.66
C VAL A 31 2.42 3.40 -34.55
N VAL A 32 1.47 4.27 -34.25
CA VAL A 32 1.76 5.70 -33.99
C VAL A 32 2.70 5.86 -32.78
N CYS A 33 2.50 5.10 -31.70
CA CYS A 33 3.39 5.10 -30.53
C CYS A 33 4.81 4.61 -30.83
N LEU A 34 5.01 3.80 -31.88
CA LEU A 34 6.33 3.30 -32.26
C LEU A 34 7.04 4.25 -33.23
N ASP A 35 6.36 4.69 -34.28
CA ASP A 35 7.01 5.26 -35.47
C ASP A 35 6.91 6.77 -35.57
N ASN A 36 6.03 7.42 -34.80
CA ASN A 36 5.83 8.86 -34.95
C ASN A 36 7.02 9.65 -34.38
N LYS A 37 7.55 10.59 -35.18
CA LYS A 37 8.69 11.44 -34.79
C LYS A 37 8.39 12.36 -33.62
N LEU A 38 7.14 12.78 -33.45
CA LEU A 38 6.73 13.75 -32.44
C LEU A 38 6.26 13.05 -31.17
N SER A 39 6.98 13.24 -30.06
CA SER A 39 6.62 12.65 -28.76
C SER A 39 5.24 13.12 -28.27
N SER A 40 4.81 14.34 -28.59
CA SER A 40 3.47 14.82 -28.26
C SER A 40 2.38 14.00 -28.95
N VAL A 41 2.58 13.56 -30.20
CA VAL A 41 1.63 12.73 -30.94
C VAL A 41 1.60 11.32 -30.35
N ARG A 42 2.76 10.74 -30.01
CA ARG A 42 2.83 9.44 -29.33
C ARG A 42 2.12 9.47 -27.98
N ALA A 43 2.30 10.53 -27.20
CA ALA A 43 1.57 10.71 -25.94
C ALA A 43 0.05 10.80 -26.15
N GLN A 44 -0.43 11.52 -27.18
CA GLN A 44 -1.85 11.55 -27.49
C GLN A 44 -2.38 10.19 -27.95
N ALA A 45 -1.58 9.41 -28.68
CA ALA A 45 -1.94 8.05 -29.08
C ALA A 45 -2.06 7.12 -27.86
N LEU A 46 -1.14 7.18 -26.90
CA LEU A 46 -1.23 6.45 -25.63
C LEU A 46 -2.47 6.85 -24.82
N ARG A 47 -2.80 8.15 -24.80
CA ARG A 47 -4.01 8.61 -24.12
C ARG A 47 -5.29 8.12 -24.79
N ALA A 48 -5.31 8.11 -26.13
CA ALA A 48 -6.41 7.54 -26.89
C ALA A 48 -6.54 6.04 -26.62
N LEU A 49 -5.42 5.30 -26.58
CA LEU A 49 -5.38 3.90 -26.18
C LEU A 49 -5.95 3.70 -24.78
N ALA A 50 -5.58 4.51 -23.79
CA ALA A 50 -6.12 4.42 -22.44
C ALA A 50 -7.64 4.67 -22.42
N THR A 51 -8.15 5.55 -23.28
CA THR A 51 -9.60 5.78 -23.38
C THR A 51 -10.32 4.59 -24.02
N ILE A 52 -9.76 4.02 -25.10
CA ILE A 52 -10.35 2.90 -25.84
C ILE A 52 -10.28 1.59 -25.03
N CYS A 53 -9.19 1.37 -24.29
CA CYS A 53 -8.97 0.16 -23.49
C CYS A 53 -9.73 0.21 -22.15
N CYS A 54 -10.97 0.67 -22.17
CA CYS A 54 -11.88 0.64 -21.03
C CYS A 54 -12.78 -0.61 -20.99
N ALA A 55 -12.76 -1.43 -22.04
CA ALA A 55 -13.52 -2.66 -22.18
C ALA A 55 -12.61 -3.88 -22.48
N PRO A 56 -13.07 -5.12 -22.25
CA PRO A 56 -12.26 -6.32 -22.44
C PRO A 56 -11.73 -6.51 -23.88
N GLU A 57 -12.54 -6.24 -24.91
CA GLU A 57 -12.21 -6.55 -26.30
C GLU A 57 -11.04 -5.71 -26.84
N PRO A 58 -10.98 -4.37 -26.62
CA PRO A 58 -9.80 -3.60 -26.97
C PRO A 58 -8.55 -3.93 -26.12
N ILE A 59 -8.72 -4.31 -24.84
CA ILE A 59 -7.60 -4.78 -24.01
C ILE A 59 -7.01 -6.07 -24.56
N PHE A 60 -7.87 -7.00 -24.98
CA PHE A 60 -7.46 -8.24 -25.64
C PHE A 60 -6.69 -7.96 -26.93
N GLN A 61 -7.19 -7.05 -27.78
CA GLN A 61 -6.49 -6.61 -29.00
C GLN A 61 -5.13 -5.96 -28.69
N LEU A 62 -5.05 -5.15 -27.61
CA LEU A 62 -3.80 -4.53 -27.15
C LEU A 62 -2.75 -5.59 -26.80
N GLY A 63 -3.13 -6.63 -26.04
CA GLY A 63 -2.25 -7.74 -25.70
C GLY A 63 -1.76 -8.50 -26.94
N HIS A 64 -2.67 -8.81 -27.88
CA HIS A 64 -2.34 -9.51 -29.14
C HIS A 64 -1.41 -8.72 -30.06
N CYS A 65 -1.41 -7.39 -29.95
CA CYS A 65 -0.54 -6.52 -30.73
C CYS A 65 0.81 -6.23 -30.05
N GLY A 66 1.15 -6.92 -28.95
CA GLY A 66 2.37 -6.68 -28.19
C GLY A 66 2.37 -5.34 -27.44
N GLY A 67 1.19 -4.85 -27.04
CA GLY A 67 1.05 -3.54 -26.40
C GLY A 67 1.76 -3.45 -25.04
N ILE A 68 1.94 -4.56 -24.33
CA ILE A 68 2.66 -4.59 -23.05
C ILE A 68 4.15 -4.39 -23.26
N GLU A 69 4.73 -5.00 -24.29
CA GLU A 69 6.12 -4.81 -24.69
C GLU A 69 6.37 -3.35 -25.06
N VAL A 70 5.44 -2.73 -25.79
CA VAL A 70 5.51 -1.30 -26.11
C VAL A 70 5.48 -0.44 -24.84
N ILE A 71 4.57 -0.72 -23.89
CA ILE A 71 4.51 0.00 -22.60
C ILE A 71 5.82 -0.18 -21.84
N ARG A 72 6.30 -1.42 -21.70
CA ARG A 72 7.56 -1.76 -21.03
C ARG A 72 8.70 -0.94 -21.62
N ASP A 73 8.82 -0.89 -22.94
CA ASP A 73 9.90 -0.19 -23.64
C ASP A 73 9.81 1.33 -23.45
N ILE A 74 8.60 1.90 -23.41
CA ILE A 74 8.40 3.33 -23.12
C ILE A 74 8.81 3.68 -21.68
N LEU A 75 8.52 2.79 -20.72
CA LEU A 75 8.84 2.99 -19.31
C LEU A 75 10.34 2.89 -19.02
N GLN A 76 11.15 2.36 -19.94
CA GLN A 76 12.59 2.32 -19.75
C GLN A 76 13.13 3.76 -19.72
N ILE A 77 13.71 4.12 -18.57
CA ILE A 77 14.38 5.41 -18.39
C ILE A 77 15.83 5.22 -18.82
N GLU A 78 16.21 5.82 -19.92
CA GLU A 78 17.60 5.84 -20.35
C GLU A 78 18.34 6.95 -19.59
N GLY A 79 19.49 6.63 -18.97
CA GLY A 79 20.30 7.62 -18.25
C GLY A 79 20.65 7.31 -16.80
N GLY A 80 20.35 6.10 -16.29
CA GLY A 80 20.89 5.64 -15.00
C GLY A 80 22.33 5.11 -15.09
N ASP A 81 22.81 4.87 -16.31
CA ASP A 81 24.12 4.29 -16.58
C ASP A 81 24.84 5.21 -17.56
N ALA A 82 25.64 6.14 -17.03
CA ALA A 82 26.34 7.18 -17.78
C ALA A 82 27.29 6.64 -18.88
N ASN A 83 27.52 5.32 -18.90
CA ASN A 83 28.41 4.63 -19.82
C ASN A 83 27.69 3.95 -21.00
N LYS A 84 26.35 3.97 -21.07
CA LYS A 84 25.63 3.34 -22.17
C LYS A 84 25.43 4.33 -23.32
N LYS A 85 26.15 4.14 -24.42
CA LYS A 85 25.92 4.92 -25.65
C LYS A 85 24.47 4.70 -26.13
N PRO A 86 23.71 5.76 -26.42
CA PRO A 86 22.38 5.61 -27.00
C PRO A 86 22.50 4.85 -28.32
N LYS A 87 21.62 3.88 -28.57
CA LYS A 87 21.62 3.16 -29.84
C LYS A 87 21.27 4.14 -30.95
N GLU A 88 21.92 4.00 -32.11
CA GLU A 88 21.92 4.98 -33.21
C GLU A 88 20.54 5.24 -33.86
N ASN A 89 19.46 4.59 -33.39
CA ASN A 89 18.08 4.76 -33.84
C ASN A 89 17.05 4.77 -32.68
N GLU A 90 17.48 5.02 -31.45
CA GLU A 90 16.60 4.94 -30.28
C GLU A 90 15.71 6.18 -30.16
N VAL A 91 14.39 5.96 -30.17
CA VAL A 91 13.40 7.04 -30.04
C VAL A 91 13.40 7.53 -28.60
N LYS A 92 13.94 8.74 -28.37
CA LYS A 92 13.89 9.39 -27.05
C LYS A 92 12.43 9.54 -26.59
N ARG A 93 12.10 8.89 -25.47
CA ARG A 93 10.79 8.95 -24.82
C ARG A 93 10.72 10.14 -23.87
N SER A 94 9.62 10.90 -23.92
CA SER A 94 9.40 12.06 -23.02
C SER A 94 8.68 11.65 -21.74
N ASP A 95 8.71 12.52 -20.73
CA ASP A 95 7.99 12.28 -19.47
C ASP A 95 6.47 12.26 -19.66
N LEU A 96 5.98 13.08 -20.60
CA LEU A 96 4.57 13.07 -20.97
C LEU A 96 4.19 11.70 -21.56
N GLU A 97 4.99 11.18 -22.48
CA GLU A 97 4.78 9.87 -23.09
C GLU A 97 4.81 8.75 -22.04
N ARG A 98 5.77 8.78 -21.11
CA ARG A 98 5.82 7.83 -19.99
C ARG A 98 4.58 7.90 -19.12
N ARG A 99 4.13 9.10 -18.75
CA ARG A 99 2.91 9.28 -17.95
C ARG A 99 1.68 8.68 -18.63
N GLU A 100 1.52 8.89 -19.94
CA GLU A 100 0.40 8.30 -20.67
C GLU A 100 0.53 6.77 -20.82
N ALA A 101 1.75 6.23 -20.91
CA ALA A 101 1.97 4.78 -20.87
C ALA A 101 1.60 4.17 -19.50
N VAL A 102 1.95 4.83 -18.39
CA VAL A 102 1.52 4.41 -17.04
C VAL A 102 0.00 4.52 -16.91
N SER A 103 -0.61 5.57 -17.46
CA SER A 103 -2.07 5.73 -17.49
C SER A 103 -2.75 4.57 -18.22
N LEU A 104 -2.26 4.20 -19.41
CA LEU A 104 -2.73 3.04 -20.15
C LEU A 104 -2.56 1.74 -19.34
N LEU A 105 -1.37 1.52 -18.75
CA LEU A 105 -1.12 0.35 -17.91
C LEU A 105 -2.08 0.29 -16.72
N THR A 106 -2.32 1.42 -16.06
CA THR A 106 -3.25 1.51 -14.91
C THR A 106 -4.67 1.16 -15.33
N GLN A 107 -5.12 1.66 -16.50
CA GLN A 107 -6.45 1.42 -17.04
C GLN A 107 -6.67 -0.06 -17.39
N ILE A 108 -5.74 -0.68 -18.12
CA ILE A 108 -5.90 -2.07 -18.58
C ILE A 108 -5.73 -3.08 -17.45
N THR A 109 -5.11 -2.68 -16.35
CA THR A 109 -4.92 -3.54 -15.17
C THR A 109 -5.91 -3.26 -14.06
N ALA A 110 -6.87 -2.35 -14.25
CA ALA A 110 -7.77 -1.90 -13.18
C ALA A 110 -8.69 -3.00 -12.63
N ALA A 111 -9.04 -2.89 -11.34
CA ALA A 111 -9.81 -3.92 -10.64
C ALA A 111 -11.27 -4.06 -11.10
N TRP A 112 -11.85 -3.02 -11.72
CA TRP A 112 -13.25 -3.05 -12.20
C TRP A 112 -13.46 -3.97 -13.40
N HIS A 113 -12.40 -4.43 -14.07
CA HIS A 113 -12.49 -5.47 -15.11
C HIS A 113 -12.84 -6.86 -14.54
N GLY A 114 -12.79 -7.01 -13.21
CA GLY A 114 -13.18 -8.24 -12.51
C GLY A 114 -12.01 -9.18 -12.16
N PRO A 115 -12.27 -10.21 -11.34
CA PRO A 115 -11.23 -11.10 -10.80
C PRO A 115 -10.61 -12.03 -11.85
N GLU A 116 -11.35 -12.36 -12.92
CA GLU A 116 -10.88 -13.22 -14.01
C GLU A 116 -10.16 -12.44 -15.11
N HIS A 117 -10.07 -11.12 -14.99
CA HIS A 117 -9.40 -10.28 -15.98
C HIS A 117 -7.90 -10.61 -16.07
N ARG A 118 -7.39 -10.75 -17.29
CA ARG A 118 -5.98 -11.01 -17.60
C ARG A 118 -5.56 -10.13 -18.76
N VAL A 119 -4.27 -9.87 -18.85
CA VAL A 119 -3.66 -9.06 -19.91
C VAL A 119 -2.52 -9.86 -20.51
N ASP A 120 -2.66 -10.22 -21.79
CA ASP A 120 -1.67 -11.01 -22.50
C ASP A 120 -0.31 -10.29 -22.55
N GLY A 121 0.78 -11.04 -22.38
CA GLY A 121 2.16 -10.52 -22.31
C GLY A 121 2.55 -9.89 -20.97
N LEU A 122 1.59 -9.62 -20.07
CA LEU A 122 1.89 -8.95 -18.78
C LEU A 122 2.85 -9.76 -17.92
N LYS A 123 2.60 -11.06 -17.76
CA LYS A 123 3.40 -11.95 -16.93
C LYS A 123 4.87 -11.99 -17.36
N ASP A 124 5.14 -11.94 -18.66
CA ASP A 124 6.48 -12.02 -19.23
C ASP A 124 7.25 -10.70 -19.11
N CYS A 125 6.53 -9.58 -18.97
CA CYS A 125 7.12 -8.24 -18.86
C CYS A 125 7.12 -7.67 -17.44
N VAL A 126 6.51 -8.36 -16.47
CA VAL A 126 6.18 -7.78 -15.15
C VAL A 126 7.40 -7.24 -14.41
N GLU A 127 8.53 -7.94 -14.46
CA GLU A 127 9.76 -7.52 -13.79
C GLU A 127 10.29 -6.19 -14.36
N THR A 128 10.47 -6.13 -15.68
CA THR A 128 10.98 -4.94 -16.37
C THR A 128 10.00 -3.76 -16.31
N VAL A 129 8.70 -4.03 -16.25
CA VAL A 129 7.67 -3.00 -16.02
C VAL A 129 7.77 -2.45 -14.59
N VAL A 130 7.89 -3.31 -13.57
CA VAL A 130 8.07 -2.88 -12.18
C VAL A 130 9.36 -2.08 -12.03
N GLU A 131 10.45 -2.48 -12.67
CA GLU A 131 11.69 -1.70 -12.71
C GLU A 131 11.45 -0.30 -13.29
N GLY A 132 10.82 -0.21 -14.46
CA GLY A 132 10.53 1.06 -15.14
C GLY A 132 9.66 1.99 -14.29
N LEU A 133 8.59 1.46 -13.69
CA LEU A 133 7.72 2.21 -12.76
C LEU A 133 8.49 2.68 -11.52
N THR A 134 9.33 1.81 -10.94
CA THR A 134 10.15 2.12 -9.77
C THR A 134 11.17 3.22 -10.05
N ARG A 135 11.71 3.26 -11.27
CA ARG A 135 12.61 4.36 -11.66
C ARG A 135 11.82 5.64 -11.91
N LEU A 136 10.67 5.55 -12.58
CA LEU A 136 9.84 6.72 -12.89
C LEU A 136 9.31 7.42 -11.64
N LEU A 137 8.88 6.67 -10.62
CA LEU A 137 8.42 7.28 -9.37
C LEU A 137 9.52 8.06 -8.63
N VAL A 138 10.79 7.65 -8.76
CA VAL A 138 11.94 8.33 -8.13
C VAL A 138 12.25 9.65 -8.84
N PHE A 139 12.09 9.72 -10.16
CA PHE A 139 12.49 10.90 -10.95
C PHE A 139 11.35 11.87 -11.28
N THR A 140 10.10 11.43 -11.24
CA THR A 140 8.98 12.31 -11.57
C THR A 140 8.86 13.40 -10.52
N GLU A 141 8.68 14.67 -10.90
CA GLU A 141 8.26 15.73 -9.98
C GLU A 141 6.72 15.87 -9.94
N CYS A 142 6.02 15.28 -10.91
CA CYS A 142 4.57 15.39 -11.07
C CYS A 142 3.82 14.47 -10.09
N PRO A 143 2.99 15.00 -9.17
CA PRO A 143 2.21 14.19 -8.22
C PRO A 143 1.26 13.20 -8.90
N GLN A 144 0.67 13.61 -10.04
CA GLN A 144 -0.23 12.73 -10.80
C GLN A 144 0.51 11.52 -11.38
N THR A 145 1.74 11.71 -11.88
CA THR A 145 2.55 10.58 -12.37
C THR A 145 2.95 9.65 -11.22
N LEU A 146 3.29 10.20 -10.05
CA LEU A 146 3.60 9.41 -8.85
C LEU A 146 2.40 8.54 -8.44
N LEU A 147 1.20 9.14 -8.37
CA LEU A 147 -0.03 8.43 -8.04
C LEU A 147 -0.34 7.33 -9.08
N LEU A 148 -0.19 7.61 -10.37
CA LEU A 148 -0.38 6.62 -11.43
C LEU A 148 0.62 5.47 -11.34
N CYS A 149 1.89 5.74 -11.00
CA CYS A 149 2.88 4.68 -10.79
C CYS A 149 2.48 3.79 -9.60
N ALA A 150 2.08 4.38 -8.47
CA ALA A 150 1.61 3.63 -7.31
C ALA A 150 0.36 2.80 -7.64
N ALA A 151 -0.59 3.35 -8.39
CA ALA A 151 -1.79 2.65 -8.83
C ALA A 151 -1.47 1.48 -9.77
N ALA A 152 -0.57 1.67 -10.75
CA ALA A 152 -0.10 0.60 -11.62
C ALA A 152 0.56 -0.52 -10.82
N LEU A 153 1.49 -0.20 -9.91
CA LEU A 153 2.16 -1.17 -9.04
C LEU A 153 1.18 -1.95 -8.15
N ASN A 154 0.19 -1.26 -7.58
CA ASN A 154 -0.90 -1.90 -6.82
C ASN A 154 -1.68 -2.89 -7.71
N ASN A 155 -2.09 -2.47 -8.91
CA ASN A 155 -2.79 -3.35 -9.84
C ASN A 155 -1.94 -4.57 -10.24
N LEU A 156 -0.64 -4.40 -10.50
CA LEU A 156 0.28 -5.49 -10.80
C LEU A 156 0.39 -6.47 -9.62
N SER A 157 0.51 -5.97 -8.38
CA SER A 157 0.55 -6.79 -7.17
C SER A 157 -0.70 -7.66 -6.97
N ARG A 158 -1.86 -7.17 -7.42
CA ARG A 158 -3.10 -7.93 -7.39
C ARG A 158 -3.19 -8.97 -8.52
N MET A 159 -2.78 -8.61 -9.73
CA MET A 159 -2.97 -9.46 -10.91
C MET A 159 -1.91 -10.56 -11.03
N GLU A 160 -0.65 -10.23 -10.75
CA GLU A 160 0.49 -11.11 -11.00
C GLU A 160 1.29 -11.32 -9.72
N ILE A 161 1.19 -12.52 -9.13
CA ILE A 161 1.91 -12.87 -7.89
C ILE A 161 3.43 -12.71 -8.01
N THR A 162 3.98 -12.84 -9.22
CA THR A 162 5.40 -12.69 -9.51
C THR A 162 5.87 -11.25 -9.37
N SER A 163 4.97 -10.27 -9.56
CA SER A 163 5.28 -8.84 -9.37
C SER A 163 5.74 -8.54 -7.94
N HIS A 164 5.29 -9.31 -6.94
CA HIS A 164 5.73 -9.16 -5.55
C HIS A 164 7.25 -9.29 -5.42
N TYR A 165 7.87 -10.24 -6.13
CA TYR A 165 9.32 -10.43 -6.06
C TYR A 165 10.07 -9.29 -6.73
N SER A 166 9.55 -8.77 -7.84
CA SER A 166 10.11 -7.60 -8.52
C SER A 166 9.96 -6.32 -7.68
N ILE A 167 8.82 -6.13 -7.01
CA ILE A 167 8.59 -5.00 -6.09
C ILE A 167 9.61 -5.04 -4.93
N MET A 168 9.87 -6.23 -4.40
CA MET A 168 10.89 -6.42 -3.35
C MET A 168 12.31 -6.21 -3.88
N SER A 169 12.67 -6.80 -5.03
CA SER A 169 14.04 -6.74 -5.57
C SER A 169 14.45 -5.33 -6.00
N HIS A 170 13.50 -4.50 -6.42
CA HIS A 170 13.74 -3.11 -6.78
C HIS A 170 13.56 -2.13 -5.62
N GLU A 171 13.26 -2.62 -4.40
CA GLU A 171 13.01 -1.81 -3.20
C GLU A 171 11.92 -0.75 -3.43
N THR A 172 10.91 -1.10 -4.23
CA THR A 172 9.92 -0.15 -4.74
C THR A 172 9.15 0.55 -3.62
N ILE A 173 8.77 -0.18 -2.57
CA ILE A 173 8.08 0.39 -1.40
C ILE A 173 8.96 1.41 -0.70
N TYR A 174 10.24 1.07 -0.45
CA TYR A 174 11.17 1.97 0.22
C TYR A 174 11.34 3.27 -0.59
N LYS A 175 11.57 3.15 -1.90
CA LYS A 175 11.72 4.32 -2.80
C LYS A 175 10.46 5.16 -2.90
N LEU A 176 9.27 4.55 -2.87
CA LEU A 176 8.01 5.26 -2.78
C LEU A 176 7.92 6.09 -1.50
N VAL A 177 8.16 5.48 -0.34
CA VAL A 177 8.11 6.17 0.96
C VAL A 177 9.13 7.31 1.01
N GLU A 178 10.37 7.05 0.61
CA GLU A 178 11.43 8.06 0.57
C GLU A 178 11.08 9.23 -0.38
N THR A 179 10.41 8.94 -1.49
CA THR A 179 9.93 9.96 -2.44
C THR A 179 8.78 10.79 -1.88
N MET A 180 7.94 10.21 -1.02
CA MET A 180 6.89 10.95 -0.32
C MET A 180 7.47 11.86 0.76
N GLU A 181 8.45 11.38 1.52
CA GLU A 181 9.12 12.14 2.58
C GLU A 181 9.88 13.36 2.05
N ARG A 182 10.38 13.29 0.81
CA ARG A 182 11.05 14.41 0.14
C ARG A 182 10.11 15.47 -0.44
N ARG A 183 8.79 15.28 -0.35
CA ARG A 183 7.80 16.19 -0.94
C ARG A 183 7.03 16.94 0.14
N ASP A 184 6.95 18.25 -0.03
CA ASP A 184 6.14 19.12 0.83
C ASP A 184 4.66 19.14 0.41
N GLU A 185 4.35 18.82 -0.86
CA GLU A 185 3.02 18.90 -1.45
C GLU A 185 2.69 17.72 -2.38
N GLY A 186 1.41 17.53 -2.68
CA GLY A 186 0.94 16.53 -3.65
C GLY A 186 0.75 15.12 -3.09
N ILE A 187 0.98 14.91 -1.79
CA ILE A 187 0.63 13.68 -1.10
C ILE A 187 -0.86 13.71 -0.75
N THR A 188 -1.61 12.76 -1.32
CA THR A 188 -3.07 12.67 -1.16
C THR A 188 -3.46 11.33 -0.55
N VAL A 189 -4.67 11.24 0.00
CA VAL A 189 -5.22 9.98 0.53
C VAL A 189 -5.21 8.86 -0.51
N PHE A 190 -5.40 9.18 -1.78
CA PHE A 190 -5.35 8.21 -2.88
C PHE A 190 -3.97 7.56 -3.00
N LEU A 191 -2.89 8.31 -2.74
CA LEU A 191 -1.53 7.76 -2.78
C LEU A 191 -1.31 6.76 -1.62
N TYR A 192 -1.73 7.11 -0.41
CA TYR A 192 -1.70 6.18 0.72
C TYR A 192 -2.53 4.92 0.43
N GLU A 193 -3.74 5.10 -0.12
CA GLU A 193 -4.61 3.99 -0.51
C GLU A 193 -3.90 3.03 -1.47
N GLN A 194 -3.23 3.54 -2.52
CA GLN A 194 -2.52 2.67 -3.47
C GLN A 194 -1.37 1.90 -2.83
N ILE A 195 -0.57 2.55 -1.99
CA ILE A 195 0.60 1.91 -1.35
C ILE A 195 0.14 0.87 -0.33
N VAL A 196 -0.83 1.21 0.52
CA VAL A 196 -1.37 0.28 1.53
C VAL A 196 -2.05 -0.91 0.85
N ALA A 197 -2.80 -0.72 -0.23
CA ALA A 197 -3.41 -1.82 -0.98
C ALA A 197 -2.35 -2.75 -1.60
N MET A 198 -1.25 -2.20 -2.10
CA MET A 198 -0.11 -2.98 -2.59
C MET A 198 0.51 -3.83 -1.47
N LEU A 199 0.74 -3.23 -0.29
CA LEU A 199 1.27 -3.93 0.89
C LEU A 199 0.32 -5.03 1.37
N TYR A 200 -0.99 -4.78 1.32
CA TYR A 200 -2.01 -5.78 1.63
C TYR A 200 -1.93 -6.97 0.67
N ASN A 201 -1.89 -6.74 -0.65
CA ASN A 201 -1.75 -7.82 -1.64
C ASN A 201 -0.49 -8.64 -1.39
N MET A 202 0.64 -7.98 -1.10
CA MET A 202 1.89 -8.64 -0.72
C MET A 202 1.75 -9.44 0.58
N SER A 203 0.99 -8.96 1.57
CA SER A 203 0.77 -9.65 2.84
C SER A 203 -0.06 -10.94 2.71
N LEU A 204 -0.77 -11.12 1.60
CA LEU A 204 -1.44 -12.38 1.26
C LEU A 204 -0.42 -13.46 0.83
N ASN A 205 0.76 -13.05 0.36
CA ASN A 205 1.85 -13.95 -0.01
C ASN A 205 2.81 -14.15 1.16
N LYS A 206 2.82 -15.35 1.75
CA LYS A 206 3.70 -15.69 2.89
C LYS A 206 5.18 -15.44 2.61
N LYS A 207 5.62 -15.53 1.36
CA LYS A 207 7.02 -15.26 0.98
C LYS A 207 7.42 -13.79 1.12
N CYS A 208 6.45 -12.87 1.21
CA CYS A 208 6.70 -11.45 1.42
C CYS A 208 6.77 -11.08 2.91
N HIS A 209 6.37 -11.95 3.84
CA HIS A 209 6.19 -11.58 5.25
C HIS A 209 7.47 -11.11 5.94
N SER A 210 8.62 -11.71 5.63
CA SER A 210 9.91 -11.25 6.17
C SER A 210 10.29 -9.87 5.64
N HIS A 211 10.01 -9.59 4.38
CA HIS A 211 10.23 -8.27 3.78
C HIS A 211 9.28 -7.22 4.37
N LEU A 212 8.00 -7.56 4.53
CA LEU A 212 6.98 -6.66 5.10
C LEU A 212 7.18 -6.41 6.60
N ALA A 213 7.78 -7.35 7.33
CA ALA A 213 8.23 -7.18 8.71
C ALA A 213 9.52 -6.35 8.81
N ASN A 214 9.64 -5.30 8.01
CA ASN A 214 10.72 -4.33 8.04
C ASN A 214 10.25 -3.08 8.79
N ALA A 215 11.11 -2.53 9.65
CA ALA A 215 10.77 -1.36 10.47
C ALA A 215 10.30 -0.15 9.64
N ASN A 216 10.89 0.10 8.47
CA ASN A 216 10.50 1.23 7.61
C ASN A 216 9.07 1.04 7.06
N ILE A 217 8.71 -0.19 6.68
CA ILE A 217 7.37 -0.50 6.15
C ILE A 217 6.34 -0.43 7.28
N VAL A 218 6.64 -1.00 8.45
CA VAL A 218 5.76 -0.94 9.62
C VAL A 218 5.56 0.52 10.05
N ASN A 219 6.63 1.31 10.13
CA ASN A 219 6.58 2.74 10.43
C ASN A 219 5.68 3.49 9.44
N PHE A 220 5.85 3.24 8.14
CA PHE A 220 5.01 3.85 7.11
C PHE A 220 3.53 3.49 7.30
N ILE A 221 3.20 2.23 7.52
CA ILE A 221 1.79 1.80 7.72
C ILE A 221 1.19 2.47 8.95
N THR A 222 1.92 2.50 10.07
CA THR A 222 1.47 3.15 11.31
C THR A 222 1.34 4.67 11.14
N TYR A 223 2.28 5.31 10.45
CA TYR A 223 2.24 6.74 10.12
C TYR A 223 1.05 7.07 9.21
N ALA A 224 0.82 6.29 8.15
CA ALA A 224 -0.32 6.46 7.26
C ALA A 224 -1.65 6.33 8.03
N TYR A 225 -1.74 5.36 8.95
CA TYR A 225 -2.91 5.21 9.81
C TYR A 225 -3.12 6.44 10.69
N GLN A 226 -2.08 6.89 11.43
CA GLN A 226 -2.18 8.09 12.27
C GLN A 226 -2.60 9.33 11.48
N THR A 227 -1.97 9.51 10.32
CA THR A 227 -2.17 10.66 9.44
C THR A 227 -3.59 10.69 8.90
N GLU A 228 -4.13 9.54 8.50
CA GLU A 228 -5.43 9.46 7.84
C GLU A 228 -6.57 9.22 8.83
N PHE A 229 -6.38 8.60 9.99
CA PHE A 229 -7.48 8.18 10.87
C PHE A 229 -8.36 9.33 11.37
N TYR A 230 -7.79 10.50 11.66
CA TYR A 230 -8.52 11.65 12.20
C TYR A 230 -8.82 12.74 11.17
N LYS A 231 -8.35 12.58 9.92
CA LYS A 231 -8.61 13.57 8.88
C LYS A 231 -10.08 13.56 8.49
N ILE A 232 -10.59 14.71 8.09
CA ILE A 232 -11.93 14.87 7.55
C ILE A 232 -11.77 15.46 6.16
N TYR A 233 -12.26 14.74 5.16
CA TYR A 233 -12.23 15.18 3.78
C TYR A 233 -13.56 15.83 3.38
N SER A 234 -13.46 16.82 2.50
CA SER A 234 -14.63 17.56 1.99
C SER A 234 -15.30 16.85 0.82
N THR A 235 -14.55 16.03 0.08
CA THR A 235 -15.08 15.30 -1.07
C THR A 235 -15.43 13.86 -0.71
N ARG A 236 -16.52 13.36 -1.29
CA ARG A 236 -16.93 11.96 -1.12
C ARG A 236 -15.83 10.99 -1.54
N GLY A 237 -15.14 11.27 -2.64
CA GLY A 237 -14.10 10.39 -3.17
C GLY A 237 -12.93 10.22 -2.21
N GLU A 238 -12.48 11.31 -1.59
CA GLU A 238 -11.41 11.26 -0.59
C GLU A 238 -11.86 10.56 0.69
N SER A 239 -13.07 10.82 1.18
CA SER A 239 -13.61 10.14 2.36
C SER A 239 -13.75 8.63 2.14
N GLU A 240 -14.18 8.20 0.96
CA GLU A 240 -14.25 6.77 0.62
C GLU A 240 -12.85 6.14 0.48
N ALA A 241 -11.88 6.86 -0.12
CA ALA A 241 -10.49 6.42 -0.21
C ALA A 241 -9.85 6.29 1.18
N GLN A 242 -10.11 7.24 2.08
CA GLN A 242 -9.67 7.22 3.48
C GLN A 242 -10.19 5.99 4.21
N GLN A 243 -11.49 5.69 4.09
CA GLN A 243 -12.10 4.51 4.71
C GLN A 243 -11.46 3.21 4.20
N ARG A 244 -11.27 3.09 2.88
CA ARG A 244 -10.60 1.92 2.29
C ARG A 244 -9.14 1.83 2.74
N CYS A 245 -8.43 2.95 2.81
CA CYS A 245 -7.06 3.03 3.30
C CYS A 245 -6.98 2.49 4.74
N ILE A 246 -7.75 3.06 5.68
CA ILE A 246 -7.77 2.65 7.10
C ILE A 246 -8.08 1.16 7.24
N LYS A 247 -9.14 0.68 6.59
CA LYS A 247 -9.53 -0.75 6.63
C LYS A 247 -8.41 -1.65 6.13
N THR A 248 -7.77 -1.28 5.03
CA THR A 248 -6.69 -2.06 4.42
C THR A 248 -5.43 -2.05 5.30
N ILE A 249 -5.12 -0.94 5.98
CA ILE A 249 -4.05 -0.88 6.99
C ILE A 249 -4.33 -1.89 8.10
N LEU A 250 -5.54 -1.88 8.67
CA LEU A 250 -5.90 -2.77 9.78
C LEU A 250 -5.78 -4.25 9.39
N HIS A 251 -6.26 -4.63 8.20
CA HIS A 251 -6.09 -5.98 7.69
C HIS A 251 -4.60 -6.35 7.51
N THR A 252 -3.80 -5.44 6.95
CA THR A 252 -2.37 -5.67 6.72
C THR A 252 -1.63 -5.88 8.05
N LEU A 253 -1.87 -5.02 9.03
CA LEU A 253 -1.28 -5.12 10.37
C LEU A 253 -1.70 -6.40 11.10
N THR A 254 -2.98 -6.77 11.00
CA THR A 254 -3.51 -8.02 11.57
C THR A 254 -2.79 -9.24 11.01
N ARG A 255 -2.60 -9.28 9.69
CA ARG A 255 -1.87 -10.39 9.05
C ARG A 255 -0.41 -10.41 9.47
N LEU A 256 0.26 -9.26 9.55
CA LEU A 256 1.65 -9.19 9.99
C LEU A 256 1.81 -9.64 11.44
N ALA A 257 0.90 -9.27 12.33
CA ALA A 257 0.88 -9.72 13.72
C ALA A 257 0.67 -11.24 13.84
N GLN A 258 -0.21 -11.81 13.02
CA GLN A 258 -0.51 -13.25 13.04
C GLN A 258 0.59 -14.11 12.41
N ASP A 259 1.08 -13.69 11.24
CA ASP A 259 1.92 -14.54 10.38
C ASP A 259 3.42 -14.23 10.52
N SER A 260 3.83 -13.15 11.21
CA SER A 260 5.23 -12.77 11.39
C SER A 260 5.58 -12.43 12.84
N VAL A 261 6.44 -13.24 13.46
CA VAL A 261 6.97 -12.98 14.81
C VAL A 261 7.66 -11.62 14.89
N LEU A 262 8.47 -11.28 13.88
CA LEU A 262 9.13 -9.98 13.80
C LEU A 262 8.13 -8.84 13.60
N GLY A 263 7.08 -9.07 12.80
CA GLY A 263 5.99 -8.11 12.62
C GLY A 263 5.28 -7.82 13.94
N MET A 264 4.93 -8.88 14.70
CA MET A 264 4.36 -8.79 16.03
C MET A 264 5.28 -8.03 16.99
N GLU A 265 6.57 -8.36 17.02
CA GLU A 265 7.54 -7.70 17.87
C GLU A 265 7.65 -6.20 17.54
N LEU A 266 7.85 -5.84 16.28
CA LEU A 266 7.93 -4.44 15.83
C LEU A 266 6.65 -3.67 16.20
N LEU A 267 5.47 -4.25 15.99
CA LEU A 267 4.21 -3.61 16.35
C LEU A 267 4.07 -3.42 17.87
N THR A 268 4.58 -4.35 18.68
CA THR A 268 4.58 -4.16 20.15
C THR A 268 5.63 -3.19 20.67
N GLN A 269 6.76 -3.04 19.96
CA GLN A 269 7.82 -2.08 20.32
C GLN A 269 7.46 -0.64 19.94
N GLN A 270 6.60 -0.46 18.95
CA GLN A 270 6.06 0.83 18.55
C GLN A 270 5.08 1.35 19.62
N ASN A 271 5.58 2.19 20.53
CA ASN A 271 4.76 2.95 21.51
C ASN A 271 3.76 3.95 20.87
N HIS A 272 3.66 3.97 19.53
CA HIS A 272 2.91 4.94 18.76
C HIS A 272 1.67 4.36 18.07
N LEU A 273 1.26 3.12 18.32
CA LEU A 273 -0.07 2.69 17.87
C LEU A 273 -1.12 3.61 18.53
N PRO A 274 -1.96 4.33 17.75
CA PRO A 274 -2.89 5.30 18.30
C PRO A 274 -3.72 4.74 19.45
N SER A 275 -4.04 5.58 20.43
CA SER A 275 -4.98 5.25 21.50
C SER A 275 -6.32 4.73 20.96
N ALA A 276 -6.69 5.08 19.73
CA ALA A 276 -7.82 4.51 19.00
C ALA A 276 -7.78 2.97 18.87
N PHE A 277 -6.61 2.33 18.77
CA PHE A 277 -6.48 0.88 18.81
C PHE A 277 -6.99 0.30 20.14
N PHE A 278 -6.69 0.98 21.24
CA PHE A 278 -7.06 0.55 22.59
C PHE A 278 -8.44 1.04 23.04
N PHE A 279 -9.04 2.01 22.33
CA PHE A 279 -10.37 2.55 22.63
C PHE A 279 -11.48 1.50 22.53
N SER A 280 -11.27 0.44 21.73
CA SER A 280 -12.23 -0.67 21.59
C SER A 280 -12.14 -1.73 22.70
N LEU A 281 -11.10 -1.69 23.53
CA LEU A 281 -10.91 -2.65 24.64
C LEU A 281 -11.61 -2.22 25.93
N THR A 282 -12.09 -0.97 26.04
CA THR A 282 -12.98 -0.61 27.16
C THR A 282 -14.36 -1.22 26.90
N PRO A 283 -14.81 -2.18 27.72
CA PRO A 283 -16.19 -2.63 27.63
C PRO A 283 -17.07 -1.40 27.86
N ASN A 284 -18.08 -1.20 27.01
CA ASN A 284 -19.23 -0.41 27.41
C ASN A 284 -19.78 -1.07 28.68
N SER A 285 -19.42 -0.55 29.85
CA SER A 285 -20.10 -0.83 31.09
C SER A 285 -21.50 -0.25 30.94
N THR A 286 -22.40 -1.06 30.40
CA THR A 286 -23.83 -0.89 30.55
C THR A 286 -24.15 -1.06 32.03
N SER A 287 -24.12 0.04 32.75
CA SER A 287 -24.99 0.25 33.91
C SER A 287 -25.44 1.70 33.85
N SER A 288 -26.62 1.88 33.30
CA SER A 288 -27.51 2.99 33.61
C SER A 288 -27.56 3.16 35.14
N THR A 289 -26.92 4.19 35.67
CA THR A 289 -27.34 4.91 36.87
C THR A 289 -26.56 6.21 36.93
N ALA A 290 -27.23 7.21 37.48
CA ALA A 290 -26.96 8.62 37.30
C ALA A 290 -25.66 9.12 37.94
N THR A 291 -25.36 10.37 37.56
CA THR A 291 -24.44 11.34 38.18
C THR A 291 -22.95 11.04 38.06
N ASP A 292 -22.30 11.65 37.07
CA ASP A 292 -21.02 12.31 37.33
C ASP A 292 -20.74 13.44 36.34
N THR A 293 -20.83 14.64 36.87
CA THR A 293 -20.56 15.93 36.24
C THR A 293 -19.05 16.17 36.26
N GLN A 294 -18.28 15.48 35.41
CA GLN A 294 -16.90 15.84 35.06
C GLN A 294 -16.36 14.89 33.98
N ARG A 295 -16.78 15.08 32.73
CA ARG A 295 -16.07 14.54 31.57
C ARG A 295 -16.10 15.62 30.49
N SER A 296 -14.91 16.01 30.02
CA SER A 296 -14.71 17.16 29.14
C SER A 296 -15.56 17.07 27.86
N PRO A 297 -16.19 18.16 27.40
CA PRO A 297 -17.09 18.15 26.22
C PRO A 297 -16.41 17.71 24.91
N GLU A 298 -15.08 17.80 24.82
CA GLU A 298 -14.28 17.29 23.69
C GLU A 298 -14.41 15.77 23.48
N PHE A 299 -14.79 15.02 24.52
CA PHE A 299 -14.88 13.55 24.51
C PHE A 299 -16.11 13.02 23.74
N TYR A 300 -17.19 13.80 23.67
CA TYR A 300 -18.42 13.41 22.96
C TYR A 300 -18.40 13.83 21.49
N GLU A 301 -17.68 14.90 21.14
CA GLU A 301 -17.54 15.32 19.75
C GLU A 301 -16.66 14.34 18.96
N GLN A 302 -15.57 13.80 19.51
CA GLN A 302 -14.74 12.82 18.79
C GLN A 302 -15.46 11.48 18.50
N GLN A 303 -16.45 11.10 19.30
CA GLN A 303 -17.19 9.84 19.12
C GLN A 303 -18.22 9.89 17.97
N GLN A 304 -18.58 11.09 17.48
CA GLN A 304 -19.58 11.25 16.41
C GLN A 304 -18.98 11.42 15.00
N MET A 305 -17.67 11.54 14.86
CA MET A 305 -17.07 12.16 13.66
C MET A 305 -16.65 11.19 12.54
N LEU A 306 -16.63 9.89 12.77
CA LEU A 306 -16.45 8.87 11.73
C LEU A 306 -17.40 7.70 12.01
N PRO A 307 -18.40 7.44 11.15
CA PRO A 307 -19.15 6.20 11.22
C PRO A 307 -18.23 5.07 10.73
N LEU A 308 -17.32 4.61 11.60
CA LEU A 308 -16.58 3.39 11.37
C LEU A 308 -17.60 2.26 11.26
N ASP A 309 -17.55 1.53 10.15
CA ASP A 309 -18.43 0.38 10.00
C ASP A 309 -18.12 -0.68 11.07
N ILE A 310 -19.09 -1.54 11.35
CA ILE A 310 -18.96 -2.58 12.38
C ILE A 310 -17.77 -3.51 12.08
N SER A 311 -17.40 -3.68 10.81
CA SER A 311 -16.27 -4.54 10.41
C SER A 311 -14.94 -3.96 10.88
N THR A 312 -14.72 -2.68 10.63
CA THR A 312 -13.50 -1.95 10.97
C THR A 312 -13.32 -1.89 12.49
N SER A 313 -14.42 -1.71 13.22
CA SER A 313 -14.42 -1.76 14.70
C SER A 313 -13.96 -3.12 15.23
N ARG A 314 -14.43 -4.22 14.63
CA ARG A 314 -14.01 -5.59 15.02
C ARG A 314 -12.54 -5.86 14.71
N ASP A 315 -12.05 -5.42 13.56
CA ASP A 315 -10.64 -5.60 13.17
C ASP A 315 -9.70 -4.86 14.14
N ILE A 316 -10.09 -3.66 14.56
CA ILE A 316 -9.39 -2.90 15.60
C ILE A 316 -9.35 -3.68 16.92
N SER A 317 -10.50 -4.17 17.42
CA SER A 317 -10.55 -4.93 18.67
C SER A 317 -9.69 -6.20 18.61
N PHE A 318 -9.72 -6.89 17.47
CA PHE A 318 -8.99 -8.13 17.25
C PHE A 318 -7.49 -7.90 17.32
N LEU A 319 -6.98 -6.94 16.55
CA LEU A 319 -5.56 -6.59 16.56
C LEU A 319 -5.11 -6.09 17.94
N ALA A 320 -5.92 -5.25 18.61
CA ALA A 320 -5.61 -4.74 19.93
C ALA A 320 -5.47 -5.85 20.99
N ARG A 321 -6.32 -6.90 20.92
CA ARG A 321 -6.18 -8.08 21.79
C ARG A 321 -4.88 -8.81 21.55
N GLN A 322 -4.52 -9.08 20.29
CA GLN A 322 -3.28 -9.79 19.97
C GLN A 322 -2.03 -9.05 20.48
N LEU A 323 -2.01 -7.73 20.32
CA LEU A 323 -0.93 -6.88 20.82
C LEU A 323 -0.82 -6.93 22.36
N SER A 324 -1.96 -6.83 23.05
CA SER A 324 -2.02 -6.87 24.52
C SER A 324 -1.59 -8.24 25.09
N GLU A 325 -2.06 -9.34 24.50
CA GLU A 325 -1.67 -10.70 24.89
C GLU A 325 -0.16 -10.92 24.76
N HIS A 326 0.43 -10.46 23.65
CA HIS A 326 1.88 -10.56 23.44
C HIS A 326 2.69 -9.72 24.44
N GLN A 327 2.23 -8.50 24.76
CA GLN A 327 2.85 -7.65 25.79
C GLN A 327 2.79 -8.30 27.18
N GLN A 328 1.66 -8.88 27.57
CA GLN A 328 1.51 -9.59 28.84
C GLN A 328 2.43 -10.83 28.92
N GLN A 329 2.53 -11.60 27.84
CA GLN A 329 3.43 -12.75 27.77
C GLN A 329 4.91 -12.34 27.90
N ARG A 330 5.31 -11.20 27.30
CA ARG A 330 6.65 -10.62 27.48
C ARG A 330 6.92 -10.20 28.92
N HIS A 331 5.96 -9.54 29.58
CA HIS A 331 6.10 -9.18 30.99
C HIS A 331 6.22 -10.40 31.91
N HIS A 332 5.49 -11.49 31.63
CA HIS A 332 5.62 -12.75 32.37
C HIS A 332 6.95 -13.48 32.13
N HIS A 333 7.52 -13.43 30.91
CA HIS A 333 8.83 -14.01 30.64
C HIS A 333 9.99 -13.17 31.20
N GLN A 334 9.79 -11.86 31.38
CA GLN A 334 10.80 -10.97 31.95
C GLN A 334 10.81 -10.97 33.49
N TYR A 335 9.75 -11.47 34.12
CA TYR A 335 9.65 -11.69 35.57
C TYR A 335 8.96 -13.04 35.88
N PRO A 336 9.69 -14.17 35.86
CA PRO A 336 9.14 -15.45 36.26
C PRO A 336 8.98 -15.49 37.80
N GLY A 337 7.78 -15.15 38.29
CA GLY A 337 7.27 -15.59 39.58
C GLY A 337 7.49 -14.66 40.78
N PHE A 338 6.50 -13.81 41.06
CA PHE A 338 5.98 -13.68 42.42
C PHE A 338 4.59 -14.30 42.41
N LYS A 339 4.51 -15.61 42.73
CA LYS A 339 3.28 -16.18 43.22
C LYS A 339 3.12 -15.68 44.65
N GLU A 340 2.18 -14.77 44.87
CA GLU A 340 1.66 -14.46 46.20
C GLU A 340 0.99 -15.73 46.76
N ASN A 341 1.78 -16.56 47.44
CA ASN A 341 1.22 -17.48 48.42
C ASN A 341 1.03 -16.69 49.71
N ASN A 342 -0.19 -16.19 49.89
CA ASN A 342 -0.71 -15.78 51.18
C ASN A 342 -0.78 -17.00 52.11
N GLU A 343 0.27 -17.25 52.87
CA GLU A 343 0.17 -17.93 54.16
C GLU A 343 0.97 -17.14 55.20
N LEU A 344 0.23 -16.33 55.96
CA LEU A 344 0.64 -15.76 57.24
C LEU A 344 1.01 -16.90 58.19
N ASN A 345 2.30 -17.00 58.54
CA ASN A 345 2.70 -17.46 59.86
C ASN A 345 4.02 -16.80 60.26
N MET A 346 3.88 -15.80 61.13
CA MET A 346 4.99 -15.22 61.90
C MET A 346 5.38 -16.21 63.00
N GLU A 347 6.64 -16.61 63.01
CA GLU A 347 7.39 -16.78 64.27
C GLU A 347 8.78 -16.16 64.11
N PRO A 348 9.27 -15.39 65.09
CA PRO A 348 10.57 -14.75 65.02
C PRO A 348 11.66 -15.72 65.50
N LYS A 349 12.71 -15.92 64.70
CA LYS A 349 13.96 -16.49 65.22
C LYS A 349 15.16 -15.57 65.00
N GLU A 350 15.90 -15.51 66.09
CA GLU A 350 16.97 -14.62 66.48
C GLU A 350 18.16 -14.48 65.51
N TYR A 351 18.84 -13.36 65.72
CA TYR A 351 20.15 -12.96 65.22
C TYR A 351 21.22 -14.07 65.26
N GLY A 352 21.97 -14.19 64.17
CA GLY A 352 23.26 -14.89 64.13
C GLY A 352 24.00 -14.51 62.86
N GLY A 353 25.02 -13.67 62.99
CA GLY A 353 25.81 -13.17 61.86
C GLY A 353 26.65 -14.26 61.18
N ASN A 354 26.88 -14.08 59.88
CA ASN A 354 28.24 -14.10 59.32
C ASN A 354 28.24 -13.59 57.88
N THR A 355 29.15 -12.66 57.66
CA THR A 355 29.60 -12.09 56.39
C THR A 355 30.10 -13.19 55.46
N LEU A 356 29.86 -13.11 54.14
CA LEU A 356 30.87 -13.25 53.09
C LEU A 356 30.29 -13.24 51.65
N LYS A 357 30.75 -12.21 50.92
CA LYS A 357 31.16 -12.17 49.49
C LYS A 357 30.12 -12.33 48.37
N MET A 358 29.85 -11.18 47.75
CA MET A 358 29.62 -11.03 46.31
C MET A 358 30.69 -11.78 45.48
N GLN A 359 30.25 -12.61 44.55
CA GLN A 359 30.98 -12.92 43.33
C GLN A 359 30.05 -12.67 42.14
N LEU A 360 30.31 -11.55 41.45
CA LEU A 360 29.90 -11.33 40.07
C LEU A 360 30.68 -12.30 39.19
N GLN A 361 29.99 -13.21 38.51
CA GLN A 361 30.58 -13.98 37.41
C GLN A 361 29.84 -13.67 36.11
N ARG A 362 30.57 -12.98 35.24
CA ARG A 362 30.27 -12.65 33.85
C ARG A 362 30.65 -13.87 32.99
N GLN A 363 29.76 -14.33 32.13
CA GLN A 363 30.04 -15.21 30.97
C GLN A 363 28.86 -15.06 30.00
N GLU A 364 28.99 -14.26 28.94
CA GLU A 364 29.53 -14.61 27.61
C GLU A 364 28.55 -15.42 26.74
N SER A 365 27.91 -14.67 25.84
CA SER A 365 27.84 -14.86 24.38
C SER A 365 27.93 -16.29 23.86
N TYR A 366 26.87 -16.74 23.18
CA TYR A 366 27.01 -17.73 22.11
C TYR A 366 26.23 -17.29 20.86
N VAL A 367 26.94 -17.54 19.76
CA VAL A 367 26.70 -17.27 18.33
C VAL A 367 25.39 -17.85 17.82
#